data_AF-A0A969BLB5-F1
#
_entry.id   AF-A0A969BLB5-F1
#
_cell.length_a   1.000
_cell.length_b   1.000
_cell.length_c   1.000
_cell.angle_alpha   90.00
_cell.angle_beta   90.00
_cell.angle_gamma   90.00
#
_symmetry.space_group_name_H-M   'P 1'
#
loop_
_entity.id
_entity.type
_entity.pdbx_description
1 polymer ?
#
loop_
_entity_poly.entity_id
_entity_poly.type
_entity_poly.pdbx_seq_one_letter_code
_entity_poly.pdbx_strand_id
1 'polypeptide(L)'
;MGEALLINPMDENEMAEALEAALTMPHDVQQKKMRLMQKRLRDYDVLNWVNDFLIQLNDVKSDQEAQHTKFLTGEAQQVIVKDYRQAGTRSLLLDYDGTLVPFARHPREAQPGANCCNS
;
A
#
# COMPACT_ATOMS: atom_id res chain seq x y z
N MET A 1 9.09 8.09 21.81
CA MET A 1 9.71 9.19 21.04
C MET A 1 10.01 10.38 21.97
N GLY A 2 10.69 10.17 23.10
CA GLY A 2 10.96 11.25 24.09
C GLY A 2 12.44 11.42 24.45
N GLU A 3 13.30 10.59 23.86
CA GLU A 3 14.73 10.57 24.17
C GLU A 3 15.52 11.53 23.28
N ALA A 4 15.17 11.63 21.99
CA ALA A 4 15.77 12.58 21.05
C ALA A 4 15.19 13.98 21.22
N LEU A 5 16.01 15.01 20.96
CA LEU A 5 15.52 16.36 20.74
C LEU A 5 14.92 16.41 19.34
N LEU A 6 13.64 16.71 19.24
CA LEU A 6 12.96 16.94 17.97
C LEU A 6 13.27 18.36 17.54
N ILE A 7 13.58 18.53 16.25
CA ILE A 7 13.86 19.83 15.66
C ILE A 7 13.07 19.98 14.36
N ASN A 8 12.61 21.19 14.09
CA ASN A 8 12.26 21.62 12.76
C ASN A 8 13.51 22.12 12.02
N PRO A 9 14.00 21.42 10.97
CA PRO A 9 15.19 21.84 10.25
C PRO A 9 14.99 23.14 9.43
N MET A 10 13.75 23.61 9.28
CA MET A 10 13.44 24.86 8.55
C MET A 10 13.34 26.08 9.49
N ASP A 11 13.54 25.90 10.80
CA ASP A 11 13.57 26.97 11.79
C ASP A 11 14.97 27.06 12.41
N GLU A 12 15.72 28.11 12.04
CA GLU A 12 17.09 28.32 12.48
C GLU A 12 17.19 28.58 13.99
N ASN A 13 16.19 29.25 14.57
CA ASN A 13 16.17 29.54 16.00
C ASN A 13 15.90 28.27 16.81
N GLU A 14 14.93 27.46 16.37
CA GLU A 14 14.63 26.18 17.01
C GLU A 14 15.85 25.23 16.96
N MET A 15 16.60 25.23 15.86
CA MET A 15 17.86 24.48 15.78
C MET A 15 18.92 24.98 16.76
N ALA A 16 19.09 26.30 16.91
CA ALA A 16 20.02 26.87 17.86
C ALA A 16 19.66 26.54 19.31
N GLU A 17 18.39 26.66 19.67
CA GLU A 17 17.86 26.30 21.01
C GLU A 17 18.06 24.80 21.29
N ALA A 18 17.82 23.93 20.31
CA ALA A 18 18.03 22.50 20.46
C ALA A 18 19.51 22.13 20.63
N LEU A 19 20.43 22.84 19.95
CA LEU A 19 21.87 22.67 20.13
C LEU A 19 22.31 23.13 21.53
N GLU A 20 21.85 24.29 21.98
CA GLU A 20 22.12 24.77 23.35
C GLU A 20 21.60 23.76 24.38
N ALA A 21 20.37 23.28 24.22
CA ALA A 21 19.78 22.27 25.09
C ALA A 21 20.57 20.95 25.07
N ALA A 22 21.11 20.55 23.93
CA ALA A 22 21.94 19.35 23.81
C ALA A 22 23.29 19.50 24.52
N LEU A 23 23.94 20.66 24.40
CA LEU A 23 25.25 20.94 24.96
C LEU A 23 25.22 21.24 26.46
N THR A 24 24.13 21.81 26.96
CA THR A 24 23.94 22.13 28.38
C THR A 24 23.28 21.00 29.19
N MET A 25 22.84 19.92 28.51
CA MET A 25 22.20 18.78 29.15
C MET A 25 23.14 18.11 30.17
N PRO A 26 22.66 17.79 31.39
CA PRO A 26 23.43 17.00 32.34
C PRO A 26 23.91 15.68 31.75
N HIS A 27 25.16 15.33 32.03
CA HIS A 27 25.84 14.20 31.42
C HIS A 27 25.14 12.85 31.72
N ASP A 28 24.58 12.68 32.92
CA ASP A 28 23.79 11.51 33.31
C ASP A 28 22.51 11.36 32.47
N VAL A 29 21.82 12.47 32.21
CA VAL A 29 20.62 12.53 31.37
C VAL A 29 20.98 12.23 29.91
N GLN A 30 22.08 12.80 29.41
CA GLN A 30 22.59 12.55 28.06
C GLN A 30 22.94 11.06 27.86
N GLN A 31 23.67 10.46 28.81
CA GLN A 31 24.02 9.04 28.76
C GLN A 31 22.78 8.14 28.81
N LYS A 32 21.79 8.46 29.64
CA LYS A 32 20.53 7.71 29.73
C LYS A 32 19.77 7.76 28.40
N LYS A 33 19.61 8.95 27.82
CA LYS A 33 18.96 9.13 26.51
C LYS A 33 19.70 8.37 25.41
N MET A 34 21.03 8.46 25.36
CA MET A 34 21.86 7.77 24.37
C MET A 34 21.74 6.24 24.47
N ARG A 35 21.79 5.69 25.67
CA ARG A 35 21.64 4.23 25.90
C ARG A 35 20.29 3.71 25.42
N LEU A 36 19.20 4.46 25.67
CA LEU A 36 17.86 4.09 25.22
C LEU A 36 17.74 4.14 23.69
N MET A 37 18.29 5.18 23.05
CA MET A 37 18.32 5.29 21.60
C MET A 37 19.11 4.15 20.95
N GLN A 38 20.32 3.87 21.46
CA GLN A 38 21.14 2.75 21.00
C GLN A 38 20.49 1.39 21.22
N LYS A 39 19.75 1.19 22.32
CA LYS A 39 18.99 -0.04 22.55
C LYS A 39 17.93 -0.25 21.46
N ARG A 40 17.14 0.78 21.16
CA ARG A 40 16.14 0.69 20.09
C ARG A 40 16.75 0.44 18.72
N LEU A 41 17.85 1.12 18.39
CA LEU A 41 18.55 0.87 17.13
C LEU A 41 19.05 -0.58 17.00
N ARG A 42 19.40 -1.24 18.10
CA ARG A 42 19.73 -2.67 18.10
C ARG A 42 18.51 -3.57 17.89
N ASP A 43 17.35 -3.17 18.38
CA ASP A 43 16.11 -3.94 18.23
C ASP A 43 15.59 -3.87 16.77
N TYR A 44 15.83 -2.76 16.06
CA TYR A 44 15.58 -2.61 14.62
C TYR A 44 16.79 -3.08 13.80
N ASP A 45 17.05 -4.38 13.84
CA ASP A 45 18.08 -5.02 13.00
C ASP A 45 17.68 -4.96 11.52
N VAL A 46 18.62 -4.56 10.67
CA VAL A 46 18.49 -4.58 9.20
C VAL A 46 18.07 -5.98 8.73
N LEU A 47 18.52 -7.03 9.42
CA LEU A 47 18.15 -8.42 9.12
C LEU A 47 16.65 -8.68 9.32
N ASN A 48 16.05 -8.14 10.37
CA ASN A 48 14.60 -8.26 10.61
C ASN A 48 13.82 -7.55 9.51
N TRP A 49 14.25 -6.34 9.14
CA TRP A 49 13.62 -5.60 8.05
C TRP A 49 13.72 -6.33 6.70
N VAL A 50 14.89 -6.91 6.37
CA VAL A 50 15.06 -7.70 5.14
C VAL A 50 14.15 -8.93 5.15
N ASN A 51 14.04 -9.62 6.29
CA ASN A 51 13.17 -10.78 6.41
C ASN A 51 11.69 -10.40 6.23
N ASP A 52 11.24 -9.34 6.89
CA ASP A 52 9.87 -8.83 6.76
C ASP A 52 9.57 -8.42 5.31
N PHE A 53 10.52 -7.76 4.64
CA PHE A 53 10.40 -7.39 3.23
C PHE A 53 10.26 -8.62 2.31
N LEU A 54 11.09 -9.66 2.52
CA LEU A 54 11.02 -10.89 1.73
C LEU A 54 9.72 -11.65 1.96
N ILE A 55 9.21 -11.69 3.20
CA ILE A 55 7.91 -12.29 3.54
C ILE A 55 6.79 -11.56 2.78
N GLN A 56 6.73 -10.23 2.87
CA GLN A 56 5.72 -9.43 2.17
C GLN A 56 5.80 -9.62 0.64
N LEU A 57 7.01 -9.68 0.08
CA LEU A 57 7.19 -9.92 -1.34
C LEU A 57 6.64 -11.29 -1.77
N ASN A 58 6.84 -12.31 -0.95
CA ASN A 58 6.31 -13.64 -1.21
C ASN A 58 4.77 -13.69 -1.11
N ASP A 59 4.19 -12.98 -0.14
CA ASP A 59 2.74 -12.88 0.02
C ASP A 59 2.09 -12.20 -1.20
N VAL A 60 2.67 -11.10 -1.69
CA VAL A 60 2.19 -10.43 -2.91
C VAL A 60 2.26 -11.36 -4.12
N LYS A 61 3.33 -12.15 -4.25
CA LYS A 61 3.46 -13.12 -5.34
C LYS A 61 2.41 -14.23 -5.26
N SER A 62 2.12 -14.73 -4.06
CA SER A 62 1.07 -15.71 -3.81
C SER A 62 -0.31 -15.17 -4.21
N ASP A 63 -0.62 -13.93 -3.84
CA ASP A 63 -1.87 -13.26 -4.22
C ASP A 63 -1.99 -13.10 -5.74
N GLN A 64 -0.90 -12.76 -6.43
CA GLN A 64 -0.87 -12.66 -7.89
C GLN A 64 -1.12 -14.03 -8.57
N GLU A 65 -0.53 -15.11 -8.06
CA GLU A 65 -0.75 -16.47 -8.58
C GLU A 65 -2.20 -16.94 -8.34
N ALA A 66 -2.78 -16.62 -7.18
CA ALA A 66 -4.19 -16.87 -6.89
C ALA A 66 -5.14 -16.10 -7.83
N GLN A 67 -4.77 -14.88 -8.23
CA GLN A 67 -5.50 -14.13 -9.26
C GLN A 67 -5.31 -14.71 -10.66
N HIS A 68 -4.14 -15.25 -10.99
CA HIS A 68 -3.87 -15.87 -12.29
C HIS A 68 -4.75 -17.11 -12.56
N THR A 69 -5.13 -17.83 -11.49
CA THR A 69 -6.04 -18.98 -11.57
C THR A 69 -7.50 -18.57 -11.89
N LYS A 70 -7.84 -17.28 -11.81
CA LYS A 70 -9.18 -16.77 -12.16
C LYS A 70 -9.39 -16.53 -13.65
N PHE A 71 -8.33 -16.59 -14.47
CA PHE A 71 -8.51 -16.51 -15.92
C PHE A 71 -9.08 -17.83 -16.45
N LEU A 72 -10.15 -17.74 -17.24
CA LEU A 72 -10.74 -18.91 -17.90
C LEU A 72 -9.68 -19.61 -18.75
N THR A 73 -9.39 -20.87 -18.42
CA THR A 73 -8.53 -21.72 -19.24
C THR A 73 -9.21 -22.03 -20.58
N GLY A 74 -8.44 -22.38 -21.62
CA GLY A 74 -8.98 -22.62 -22.96
C GLY A 74 -10.06 -23.70 -23.01
N GLU A 75 -9.96 -24.75 -22.19
CA GLU A 75 -10.98 -25.80 -22.06
C GLU A 75 -12.26 -25.28 -21.40
N ALA A 76 -12.14 -24.54 -20.29
CA ALA A 76 -13.28 -23.95 -19.60
C ALA A 76 -14.03 -22.95 -20.50
N GLN A 77 -13.29 -22.17 -21.30
CA GLN A 77 -13.88 -21.24 -22.28
C GLN A 77 -14.68 -21.98 -23.35
N GLN A 78 -14.19 -23.11 -23.87
CA GLN A 78 -14.90 -23.90 -24.88
C GLN A 78 -16.21 -24.47 -24.35
N VAL A 79 -16.22 -24.94 -23.10
CA VAL A 79 -17.44 -25.43 -22.43
C VAL A 79 -18.46 -24.30 -22.28
N ILE A 80 -18.03 -23.15 -21.74
CA ILE A 80 -18.92 -21.98 -21.57
C ILE A 80 -19.51 -21.53 -22.91
N VAL A 81 -18.71 -21.47 -23.98
CA VAL A 81 -19.18 -21.08 -25.32
C VAL A 81 -20.19 -22.09 -25.87
N LYS A 82 -19.93 -23.39 -25.69
CA LYS A 82 -20.83 -24.45 -26.13
C LYS A 82 -22.17 -24.37 -25.42
N ASP A 83 -22.15 -24.25 -24.10
CA ASP A 83 -23.35 -24.20 -23.26
C ASP A 83 -24.16 -22.93 -23.55
N TYR A 84 -23.49 -21.80 -23.74
CA TYR A 84 -24.11 -20.54 -24.14
C TYR A 84 -24.83 -20.64 -25.50
N ARG A 85 -24.23 -21.33 -26.48
CA ARG A 85 -24.85 -21.55 -27.80
C ARG A 85 -26.08 -22.44 -27.73
N GLN A 86 -26.04 -23.47 -26.88
CA GLN A 86 -27.11 -24.45 -26.72
C GLN A 86 -28.26 -23.96 -25.83
N ALA A 87 -28.03 -22.95 -25.00
CA ALA A 87 -29.06 -22.38 -24.15
C ALA A 87 -30.17 -21.68 -24.97
N GLY A 88 -31.43 -22.04 -24.69
CA GLY A 88 -32.61 -21.40 -25.29
C GLY A 88 -32.86 -19.98 -24.80
N THR A 89 -32.40 -19.65 -23.59
CA THR A 89 -32.43 -18.31 -23.00
C THR A 89 -31.05 -17.99 -22.44
N ARG A 90 -30.52 -16.81 -22.76
CA ARG A 90 -29.14 -16.42 -22.45
C ARG A 90 -29.15 -15.15 -21.60
N SER A 91 -28.47 -15.19 -20.46
CA SER A 91 -28.26 -14.02 -19.61
C SER A 91 -26.76 -13.84 -19.39
N LEU A 92 -26.26 -12.62 -19.59
CA LEU A 92 -24.87 -12.25 -19.33
C LEU A 92 -24.87 -11.22 -18.21
N LEU A 93 -24.17 -11.52 -17.12
CA LEU A 93 -23.91 -10.58 -16.06
C LEU A 93 -22.47 -10.10 -16.20
N LEU A 94 -22.31 -8.80 -16.41
CA LEU A 94 -21.02 -8.13 -16.47
C LEU A 94 -20.88 -7.33 -15.19
N ASP A 95 -19.90 -7.67 -14.36
CA ASP A 95 -19.50 -6.83 -13.24
C ASP A 95 -18.44 -5.85 -13.75
N TYR A 96 -18.72 -4.55 -13.63
CA TYR A 96 -17.89 -3.50 -14.21
C TYR A 96 -17.31 -2.63 -13.09
N ASP A 97 -16.00 -2.71 -12.88
CA ASP A 97 -15.28 -2.07 -11.76
C ASP A 97 -14.57 -0.75 -12.15
N GLY A 98 -15.13 0.04 -13.09
CA GLY A 98 -14.63 1.39 -13.49
C GLY A 98 -13.30 1.38 -14.28
N THR A 99 -12.95 2.36 -15.13
CA THR A 99 -13.44 3.73 -15.35
C THR A 99 -13.48 4.08 -16.85
N LEU A 100 -14.67 4.26 -17.43
CA LEU A 100 -14.86 4.86 -18.76
C LEU A 100 -15.13 6.38 -18.66
N VAL A 101 -14.87 6.98 -17.50
CA VAL A 101 -15.20 8.38 -17.20
C VAL A 101 -14.05 9.02 -16.39
N PRO A 102 -13.65 10.26 -16.67
CA PRO A 102 -12.66 10.99 -15.87
C PRO A 102 -13.04 11.06 -14.38
N PHE A 103 -12.03 11.17 -13.50
CA PHE A 103 -12.23 11.24 -12.05
C PHE A 103 -13.31 12.27 -11.66
N ALA A 104 -14.45 11.78 -11.17
CA ALA A 104 -15.52 12.59 -10.63
C ALA A 104 -15.43 12.61 -9.09
N ARG A 105 -15.70 13.77 -8.47
CA ARG A 105 -15.64 13.93 -7.00
C ARG A 105 -16.69 13.10 -6.26
N HIS A 106 -17.77 12.72 -6.92
CA HIS A 106 -18.81 11.88 -6.36
C HIS A 106 -19.08 10.65 -7.25
N PRO A 107 -19.16 9.44 -6.69
CA PRO A 107 -19.35 8.19 -7.46
C PRO A 107 -20.61 8.20 -8.35
N ARG A 108 -21.65 8.95 -7.98
CA ARG A 108 -22.91 9.06 -8.74
C ARG A 108 -22.78 9.85 -10.05
N GLU A 109 -21.68 10.59 -10.22
CA GLU A 109 -21.41 11.46 -11.37
C GLU A 109 -20.56 10.75 -12.45
N ALA A 110 -20.01 9.57 -12.16
CA ALA A 110 -19.27 8.75 -13.12
C ALA A 110 -20.22 7.89 -13.96
N GLN A 111 -21.15 8.51 -14.69
CA GLN A 111 -22.06 7.81 -15.59
C GLN A 111 -21.50 7.78 -17.02
N PRO A 112 -21.48 6.62 -17.71
CA PRO A 112 -21.11 6.55 -19.11
C PRO A 112 -22.08 7.36 -19.97
N GLY A 113 -21.57 8.13 -20.93
CA GLY A 113 -22.41 8.85 -21.90
C GLY A 113 -23.22 7.86 -22.76
N ALA A 114 -24.36 8.33 -23.30
CA ALA A 114 -25.35 7.53 -24.03
C ALA A 114 -24.84 6.76 -25.28
N ASN A 115 -23.56 6.92 -25.65
CA ASN A 115 -22.95 6.32 -26.84
C ASN A 115 -22.04 5.11 -26.54
N CYS A 116 -21.95 4.63 -25.30
CA CYS A 116 -21.02 3.54 -24.95
C CYS A 116 -21.46 2.13 -25.39
N CYS A 117 -22.72 1.93 -25.80
CA CYS A 117 -23.28 0.58 -26.07
C CYS A 117 -23.86 0.38 -27.48
N ASN A 118 -23.46 1.19 -28.47
CA ASN A 118 -23.83 0.94 -29.87
C ASN A 118 -22.63 0.46 -30.68
N SER A 119 -22.37 -0.86 -30.67
CA SER A 119 -21.76 -1.65 -31.76
C SER A 119 -21.88 -3.14 -31.45
#